data_AF-A0A7X5DHR4-F1
#
_entry.id   AF-A0A7X5DHR4-F1
#
_cell.length_a   1.000
_cell.length_b   1.000
_cell.length_c   1.000
_cell.angle_alpha   90.00
_cell.angle_beta   90.00
_cell.angle_gamma   90.00
#
_symmetry.space_group_name_H-M   'P 1'
#
loop_
_entity.id
_entity.type
_entity.pdbx_description
1 polymer ?
#
loop_
_entity_poly.entity_id
_entity_poly.type
_entity_poly.pdbx_seq_one_letter_code
_entity_poly.pdbx_strand_id
1 'polypeptide(L)'
;LIPNMTGKQTQFFIGLPKGREEKIVPYCKHKVHRLLEKAEKEVVNNKVNTIWQGDYIQYELYDITEHYELGDVVRFQDMQYIVIEKTSTLFKKDGILRNNYVIQQKKGIAFPRLYNNALRGNSLTGTVIDVKRNFTKLHLHIDEEQQDIATAFWFPQPQCFTAGSDSGFCIMPERGDTMRLHFPTKDETEHYIICSDNGDFSKLLNSLNTSKGGKEPEKVAKVSGSNAPYEKYLTTPGQKGMLLNDGMVKYHTTGDISSIQMEDGKGISISSDGNIEILANNINLKAGAKLNITAGKKIEISCIGSSMIIDGEGDRIDKKAPDIFFDSPENVIVDVPVDAIEQLFASQAAERKASVLEFTPDEIRITAENKFDDGIYQLLYDVWKKTSGEYDPKDDKPIV
;
A
#
# COMPACT_ATOMS: atom_id res chain seq x y z
N LEU A 1 -12.06 -11.33 42.76
CA LEU A 1 -12.57 -12.70 42.54
C LEU A 1 -13.09 -13.23 43.86
N ILE A 2 -14.29 -13.80 43.90
CA ILE A 2 -14.86 -14.42 45.11
C ILE A 2 -14.95 -15.93 44.87
N PRO A 3 -14.32 -16.79 45.69
CA PRO A 3 -14.40 -18.24 45.49
C PRO A 3 -15.83 -18.74 45.72
N ASN A 4 -16.29 -19.65 44.87
CA ASN A 4 -17.54 -20.37 45.09
C ASN A 4 -17.33 -21.52 46.07
N MET A 5 -17.53 -21.26 47.35
CA MET A 5 -17.35 -22.26 48.42
C MET A 5 -18.37 -23.40 48.40
N THR A 6 -19.44 -23.28 47.60
CA THR A 6 -20.51 -24.28 47.49
C THR A 6 -20.44 -25.12 46.20
N GLY A 7 -19.56 -24.74 45.27
CA GLY A 7 -19.40 -25.41 43.98
C GLY A 7 -18.74 -26.79 44.14
N LYS A 8 -19.14 -27.74 43.30
CA LYS A 8 -18.48 -29.06 43.21
C LYS A 8 -17.10 -29.00 42.53
N GLN A 9 -16.78 -27.88 41.88
CA GLN A 9 -15.54 -27.63 41.16
C GLN A 9 -15.00 -26.25 41.52
N THR A 10 -13.70 -26.04 41.28
CA THR A 10 -13.06 -24.74 41.47
C THR A 10 -13.69 -23.68 40.59
N GLN A 11 -14.41 -22.76 41.20
CA GLN A 11 -15.14 -21.69 40.51
C GLN A 11 -14.96 -20.38 41.27
N PHE A 12 -14.93 -19.27 40.54
CA PHE A 12 -14.86 -17.93 41.12
C PHE A 12 -15.91 -17.03 40.46
N PHE A 13 -16.46 -16.11 41.25
CA PHE A 13 -17.29 -15.03 40.77
C PHE A 13 -16.46 -13.77 40.51
N ILE A 14 -16.75 -13.08 39.41
CA ILE A 14 -16.30 -11.71 39.15
C ILE A 14 -17.42 -10.79 39.63
N GLY A 15 -17.15 -10.04 40.70
CA GLY A 15 -18.18 -9.28 41.42
C GLY A 15 -18.90 -10.12 42.48
N LEU A 16 -19.91 -9.54 43.12
CA LEU A 16 -20.74 -10.24 44.11
C LEU A 16 -21.60 -11.30 43.43
N PRO A 17 -21.64 -12.54 43.97
CA PRO A 17 -22.53 -13.58 43.45
C PRO A 17 -23.99 -13.20 43.64
N LYS A 18 -24.87 -13.79 42.82
CA LYS A 18 -26.31 -13.68 43.02
C LYS A 18 -26.68 -14.43 44.30
N GLY A 19 -27.17 -13.69 45.29
CA GLY A 19 -27.59 -14.24 46.57
C GLY A 19 -28.71 -15.26 46.50
N ARG A 20 -28.86 -16.02 47.58
CA ARG A 20 -30.01 -16.91 47.82
C ARG A 20 -31.28 -16.10 48.13
N GLU A 21 -32.37 -16.83 48.36
CA GLU A 21 -33.63 -16.24 48.83
C GLU A 21 -33.43 -15.40 50.10
N GLU A 22 -34.29 -14.40 50.25
CA GLU A 22 -34.23 -13.46 51.36
C GLU A 22 -34.35 -14.17 52.71
N LYS A 23 -33.44 -13.85 53.63
CA LYS A 23 -33.45 -14.38 54.99
C LYS A 23 -33.65 -13.28 56.02
N ILE A 24 -34.44 -13.55 57.05
CA ILE A 24 -34.64 -12.61 58.15
C ILE A 24 -33.48 -12.78 59.14
N VAL A 25 -32.81 -11.68 59.45
CA VAL A 25 -31.76 -11.64 60.47
C VAL A 25 -32.38 -11.15 61.78
N PRO A 26 -32.35 -11.95 62.86
CA PRO A 26 -32.87 -11.53 64.15
C PRO A 26 -32.07 -10.35 64.73
N TYR A 27 -32.64 -9.64 65.69
CA TYR A 27 -31.94 -8.53 66.34
C TYR A 27 -30.65 -9.04 67.02
N CYS A 28 -29.52 -8.43 66.66
CA CYS A 28 -28.21 -8.82 67.14
C CYS A 28 -27.38 -7.61 67.55
N LYS A 29 -26.24 -7.86 68.20
CA LYS A 29 -25.25 -6.81 68.45
C LYS A 29 -24.74 -6.28 67.11
N HIS A 30 -24.79 -4.97 66.92
CA HIS A 30 -24.39 -4.36 65.66
C HIS A 30 -23.75 -2.98 65.84
N LYS A 31 -23.00 -2.55 64.83
CA LYS A 31 -22.56 -1.16 64.64
C LYS A 31 -23.09 -0.65 63.30
N VAL A 32 -23.34 0.66 63.26
CA VAL A 32 -23.82 1.35 62.06
C VAL A 32 -22.72 2.29 61.58
N HIS A 33 -22.38 2.17 60.31
CA HIS A 33 -21.41 3.03 59.62
C HIS A 33 -22.11 3.77 58.50
N ARG A 34 -21.74 5.04 58.32
CA ARG A 34 -22.19 5.86 57.21
C ARG A 34 -21.00 6.14 56.31
N LEU A 35 -21.00 5.58 55.11
CA LEU A 35 -19.85 5.64 54.19
C LEU A 35 -19.84 6.94 53.38
N LEU A 36 -19.71 8.09 54.07
CA LEU A 36 -19.79 9.42 53.44
C LEU A 36 -18.67 9.66 52.42
N GLU A 37 -17.44 9.29 52.74
CA GLU A 37 -16.29 9.45 51.82
C GLU A 37 -16.48 8.63 50.52
N LYS A 38 -17.09 7.45 50.62
CA LYS A 38 -17.41 6.61 49.46
C LYS A 38 -18.48 7.27 48.59
N ALA A 39 -19.54 7.77 49.22
CA ALA A 39 -20.60 8.51 48.52
C ALA A 39 -20.05 9.73 47.78
N GLU A 40 -19.21 10.53 48.44
CA GLU A 40 -18.59 11.72 47.84
C GLU A 40 -17.70 11.38 46.63
N LYS A 41 -16.84 10.36 46.75
CA LYS A 41 -15.99 9.90 45.63
C LYS A 41 -16.82 9.44 44.43
N GLU A 42 -17.98 8.84 44.65
CA GLU A 42 -18.87 8.40 43.57
C GLU A 42 -19.60 9.56 42.88
N VAL A 43 -20.05 10.59 43.63
CA VAL A 43 -20.60 11.83 43.02
C VAL A 43 -19.56 12.48 42.11
N VAL A 44 -18.33 12.65 42.63
CA VAL A 44 -17.26 13.37 41.93
C VAL A 44 -16.77 12.62 40.70
N ASN A 45 -16.56 11.29 40.80
CA ASN A 45 -15.94 10.52 39.72
C ASN A 45 -16.92 10.05 38.64
N ASN A 46 -18.19 9.80 38.97
CA ASN A 46 -19.13 9.11 38.06
C ASN A 46 -20.23 10.01 37.47
N LYS A 47 -20.21 11.33 37.69
CA LYS A 47 -21.28 12.26 37.23
C LYS A 47 -22.70 11.77 37.59
N VAL A 48 -22.89 11.17 38.76
CA VAL A 48 -24.19 10.70 39.23
C VAL A 48 -24.91 11.85 39.93
N ASN A 49 -26.08 12.24 39.39
CA ASN A 49 -26.78 13.47 39.82
C ASN A 49 -27.55 13.33 41.16
N THR A 50 -27.78 12.12 41.67
CA THR A 50 -28.53 11.92 42.92
C THR A 50 -28.04 10.69 43.66
N ILE A 51 -27.41 10.92 44.82
CA ILE A 51 -27.03 9.88 45.77
C ILE A 51 -27.82 10.12 47.06
N TRP A 52 -28.65 9.16 47.49
CA TRP A 52 -29.37 9.28 48.75
C TRP A 52 -28.48 8.79 49.89
N GLN A 53 -28.24 9.62 50.90
CA GLN A 53 -27.25 9.31 51.94
C GLN A 53 -27.58 8.06 52.77
N GLY A 54 -28.83 7.57 52.75
CA GLY A 54 -29.18 6.31 53.41
C GLY A 54 -28.82 5.06 52.60
N ASP A 55 -28.53 5.18 51.30
CA ASP A 55 -28.04 4.06 50.47
C ASP A 55 -26.62 3.62 50.89
N TYR A 56 -25.90 4.47 51.65
CA TYR A 56 -24.52 4.26 52.12
C TYR A 56 -24.45 3.93 53.62
N ILE A 57 -25.54 3.40 54.16
CA ILE A 57 -25.56 2.83 55.51
C ILE A 57 -25.07 1.39 55.41
N GLN A 58 -24.05 1.08 56.21
CA GLN A 58 -23.46 -0.24 56.37
C GLN A 58 -23.66 -0.68 57.82
N TYR A 59 -24.13 -1.91 58.01
CA TYR A 59 -24.22 -2.52 59.33
C TYR A 59 -23.14 -3.59 59.49
N GLU A 60 -22.41 -3.53 60.59
CA GLU A 60 -21.56 -4.63 61.06
C GLU A 60 -22.36 -5.40 62.11
N LEU A 61 -22.70 -6.64 61.80
CA LEU A 61 -23.42 -7.56 62.68
C LEU A 61 -22.43 -8.51 63.35
N TYR A 62 -22.61 -8.78 64.65
CA TYR A 62 -21.67 -9.53 65.45
C TYR A 62 -22.29 -10.76 66.10
N ASP A 63 -21.44 -11.79 66.29
CA ASP A 63 -21.73 -12.99 67.07
C ASP A 63 -22.94 -13.81 66.57
N ILE A 64 -23.14 -13.87 65.25
CA ILE A 64 -24.25 -14.58 64.60
C ILE A 64 -23.90 -16.05 64.36
N THR A 65 -24.77 -16.98 64.75
CA THR A 65 -24.59 -18.43 64.53
C THR A 65 -25.10 -18.90 63.17
N GLU A 66 -26.09 -18.21 62.63
CA GLU A 66 -26.68 -18.46 61.32
C GLU A 66 -25.66 -18.23 60.20
N HIS A 67 -25.83 -18.97 59.12
CA HIS A 67 -24.90 -18.99 57.99
C HIS A 67 -25.46 -18.26 56.77
N TYR A 68 -25.04 -17.01 56.62
CA TYR A 68 -25.19 -16.22 55.40
C TYR A 68 -23.93 -16.29 54.55
N GLU A 69 -24.11 -16.15 53.23
CA GLU A 69 -23.02 -16.10 52.25
C GLU A 69 -22.94 -14.73 51.61
N LEU A 70 -21.77 -14.39 51.07
CA LEU A 70 -21.59 -13.18 50.27
C LEU A 70 -22.64 -13.14 49.16
N GLY A 71 -23.25 -11.97 48.96
CA GLY A 71 -24.31 -11.76 47.98
C GLY A 71 -25.72 -12.11 48.46
N ASP A 72 -25.90 -12.86 49.56
CA ASP A 72 -27.22 -13.18 50.11
C ASP A 72 -28.02 -11.91 50.42
N VAL A 73 -29.32 -11.95 50.10
CA VAL A 73 -30.27 -10.90 50.49
C VAL A 73 -30.75 -11.19 51.90
N VAL A 74 -30.66 -10.20 52.79
CA VAL A 74 -31.09 -10.32 54.18
C VAL A 74 -32.00 -9.17 54.59
N ARG A 75 -32.99 -9.45 55.43
CA ARG A 75 -33.85 -8.45 56.06
C ARG A 75 -33.37 -8.19 57.48
N PHE A 76 -33.02 -6.94 57.77
CA PHE A 76 -32.61 -6.49 59.09
C PHE A 76 -33.31 -5.16 59.39
N GLN A 77 -33.98 -5.04 60.54
CA GLN A 77 -34.75 -3.84 60.92
C GLN A 77 -35.72 -3.38 59.81
N ASP A 78 -36.51 -4.33 59.27
CA ASP A 78 -37.52 -4.13 58.21
C ASP A 78 -37.00 -3.61 56.85
N MET A 79 -35.67 -3.59 56.67
CA MET A 79 -35.03 -3.16 55.43
C MET A 79 -34.19 -4.29 54.81
N GLN A 80 -34.11 -4.30 53.48
CA GLN A 80 -33.33 -5.26 52.71
C GLN A 80 -31.89 -4.81 52.53
N TYR A 81 -30.96 -5.72 52.80
CA TYR A 81 -29.52 -5.55 52.64
C TYR A 81 -28.91 -6.75 51.91
N ILE A 82 -27.68 -6.59 51.45
CA ILE A 82 -26.87 -7.64 50.86
C ILE A 82 -25.64 -7.86 51.74
N VAL A 83 -25.29 -9.11 51.97
CA VAL A 83 -24.05 -9.48 52.67
C VAL A 83 -22.84 -9.22 51.78
N ILE A 84 -21.94 -8.32 52.19
CA ILE A 84 -20.76 -7.91 51.43
C ILE A 84 -19.44 -8.38 52.05
N GLU A 85 -19.43 -8.66 53.35
CA GLU A 85 -18.29 -9.28 54.04
C GLU A 85 -18.77 -10.29 55.07
N LYS A 86 -17.93 -11.30 55.32
CA LYS A 86 -18.16 -12.37 56.29
C LYS A 86 -16.83 -12.74 56.92
N THR A 87 -16.81 -12.73 58.25
CA THR A 87 -15.68 -13.22 59.05
C THR A 87 -16.19 -14.29 60.00
N SER A 88 -15.72 -15.52 59.82
CA SER A 88 -16.11 -16.67 60.64
C SER A 88 -15.01 -16.97 61.65
N THR A 89 -15.35 -17.02 62.94
CA THR A 89 -14.41 -17.27 64.03
C THR A 89 -14.90 -18.43 64.89
N LEU A 90 -14.03 -19.43 65.11
CA LEU A 90 -14.29 -20.51 66.05
C LEU A 90 -13.84 -20.09 67.45
N PHE A 91 -14.78 -19.93 68.37
CA PHE A 91 -14.48 -19.47 69.72
C PHE A 91 -14.02 -20.62 70.62
N LYS A 92 -12.77 -20.57 71.09
CA LYS A 92 -12.17 -21.64 71.91
C LYS A 92 -12.89 -21.91 73.23
N LYS A 93 -13.56 -20.90 73.80
CA LYS A 93 -14.23 -21.00 75.10
C LYS A 93 -15.41 -21.97 75.10
N ASP A 94 -16.10 -22.09 73.97
CA ASP A 94 -17.34 -22.86 73.84
C ASP A 94 -17.38 -23.75 72.58
N GLY A 95 -16.37 -23.69 71.71
CA GLY A 95 -16.30 -24.47 70.49
C GLY A 95 -17.33 -24.05 69.43
N ILE A 96 -17.95 -22.89 69.57
CA ILE A 96 -19.01 -22.42 68.67
C ILE A 96 -18.41 -21.53 67.58
N LEU A 97 -18.73 -21.84 66.32
CA LEU A 97 -18.46 -20.97 65.19
C LEU A 97 -19.45 -19.81 65.21
N ARG A 98 -18.94 -18.57 65.28
CA ARG A 98 -19.76 -17.38 65.11
C ARG A 98 -19.25 -16.55 63.95
N ASN A 99 -20.17 -15.88 63.29
CA ASN A 99 -19.94 -15.08 62.10
C ASN A 99 -20.18 -13.61 62.43
N ASN A 100 -19.29 -12.77 61.95
CA ASN A 100 -19.53 -11.34 61.82
C ASN A 100 -19.83 -11.05 60.36
N TYR A 101 -20.86 -10.25 60.12
CA TYR A 101 -21.31 -9.91 58.77
C TYR A 101 -21.27 -8.42 58.56
N VAL A 102 -20.91 -8.02 57.35
CA VAL A 102 -21.13 -6.65 56.89
C VAL A 102 -22.26 -6.68 55.87
N ILE A 103 -23.31 -5.92 56.12
CA ILE A 103 -24.48 -5.82 55.23
C ILE A 103 -24.66 -4.37 54.76
N GLN A 104 -25.02 -4.21 53.48
CA GLN A 104 -25.21 -2.90 52.86
C GLN A 104 -26.39 -2.93 51.89
N GLN A 105 -27.08 -1.81 51.70
CA GLN A 105 -28.15 -1.70 50.71
C GLN A 105 -27.59 -1.85 49.30
N LYS A 106 -28.35 -2.55 48.43
CA LYS A 106 -27.94 -2.84 47.05
C LYS A 106 -27.46 -1.61 46.27
N LYS A 107 -28.10 -0.45 46.50
CA LYS A 107 -27.77 0.80 45.79
C LYS A 107 -26.41 1.38 46.17
N GLY A 108 -25.95 1.22 47.42
CA GLY A 108 -24.62 1.72 47.85
C GLY A 108 -23.47 0.74 47.61
N ILE A 109 -23.77 -0.45 47.07
CA ILE A 109 -22.76 -1.43 46.70
C ILE A 109 -22.23 -1.06 45.31
N ALA A 110 -21.21 -0.20 45.30
CA ALA A 110 -20.33 -0.05 44.16
C ALA A 110 -18.93 -0.56 44.52
N PHE A 111 -18.32 -1.25 43.57
CA PHE A 111 -16.90 -1.57 43.60
C PHE A 111 -16.21 -0.68 42.57
N PRO A 112 -15.12 0.00 42.92
CA PRO A 112 -14.38 0.77 41.94
C PRO A 112 -13.87 -0.17 40.85
N ARG A 113 -13.93 0.28 39.59
CA ARG A 113 -13.28 -0.45 38.50
C ARG A 113 -11.80 -0.55 38.82
N LEU A 114 -11.31 -1.77 38.92
CA LEU A 114 -9.89 -2.04 39.10
C LEU A 114 -9.22 -1.97 37.74
N TYR A 115 -8.15 -1.19 37.66
CA TYR A 115 -7.35 -1.04 36.46
C TYR A 115 -5.97 -1.62 36.68
N ASN A 116 -5.41 -2.24 35.65
CA ASN A 116 -4.00 -2.59 35.65
C ASN A 116 -3.17 -1.33 35.32
N ASN A 117 -2.74 -0.61 36.35
CA ASN A 117 -1.93 0.61 36.15
C ASN A 117 -0.59 0.34 35.46
N ALA A 118 -0.09 -0.89 35.51
CA ALA A 118 1.13 -1.27 34.80
C ALA A 118 0.91 -1.36 33.29
N LEU A 119 -0.33 -1.40 32.79
CA LEU A 119 -0.60 -1.44 31.35
C LEU A 119 -0.33 -0.09 30.65
N ARG A 120 -0.49 1.01 31.37
CA ARG A 120 -0.37 2.37 30.84
C ARG A 120 1.00 2.61 30.22
N GLY A 121 1.01 2.99 28.94
CA GLY A 121 2.20 3.27 28.14
C GLY A 121 2.92 2.03 27.62
N ASN A 122 2.44 0.82 27.94
CA ASN A 122 3.03 -0.41 27.44
C ASN A 122 2.41 -0.83 26.10
N SER A 123 3.15 -1.68 25.40
CA SER A 123 2.68 -2.33 24.19
C SER A 123 2.88 -3.83 24.26
N LEU A 124 1.93 -4.58 23.71
CA LEU A 124 2.00 -6.02 23.55
C LEU A 124 2.34 -6.38 22.10
N THR A 125 3.28 -7.29 21.92
CA THR A 125 3.62 -7.80 20.59
C THR A 125 2.57 -8.81 20.14
N GLY A 126 2.18 -8.73 18.87
CA GLY A 126 1.26 -9.70 18.27
C GLY A 126 1.52 -9.89 16.78
N THR A 127 1.08 -11.03 16.27
CA THR A 127 1.13 -11.37 14.84
C THR A 127 -0.20 -11.03 14.19
N VAL A 128 -0.17 -10.39 13.04
CA VAL A 128 -1.36 -10.04 12.25
C VAL A 128 -2.01 -11.31 11.71
N ILE A 129 -3.28 -11.51 12.03
CA ILE A 129 -4.07 -12.67 11.58
C ILE A 129 -5.13 -12.27 10.54
N ASP A 130 -5.57 -11.01 10.53
CA ASP A 130 -6.51 -10.46 9.55
C ASP A 130 -6.46 -8.93 9.53
N VAL A 131 -6.85 -8.31 8.41
CA VAL A 131 -6.77 -6.86 8.17
C VAL A 131 -8.00 -6.40 7.39
N LYS A 132 -8.64 -5.34 7.88
CA LYS A 132 -9.82 -4.74 7.23
C LYS A 132 -9.85 -3.22 7.43
N ARG A 133 -9.72 -2.47 6.33
CA ARG A 133 -9.70 -0.99 6.32
C ARG A 133 -8.65 -0.45 7.29
N ASN A 134 -9.08 0.15 8.40
CA ASN A 134 -8.26 0.74 9.45
C ASN A 134 -8.28 -0.10 10.74
N PHE A 135 -8.58 -1.39 10.63
CA PHE A 135 -8.60 -2.34 11.73
C PHE A 135 -7.77 -3.56 11.40
N THR A 136 -7.13 -4.10 12.43
CA THR A 136 -6.26 -5.27 12.31
C THR A 136 -6.53 -6.21 13.49
N LYS A 137 -6.62 -7.51 13.19
CA LYS A 137 -6.69 -8.57 14.20
C LYS A 137 -5.30 -9.06 14.50
N LEU A 138 -5.00 -9.25 15.79
CA LEU A 138 -3.74 -9.78 16.26
C LEU A 138 -3.97 -11.08 17.03
N HIS A 139 -3.07 -12.03 16.84
CA HIS A 139 -2.76 -13.03 17.86
C HIS A 139 -1.64 -12.46 18.74
N LEU A 140 -1.96 -12.14 19.99
CA LEU A 140 -0.98 -11.58 20.92
C LEU A 140 -0.02 -12.68 21.39
N HIS A 141 1.28 -12.38 21.45
CA HIS A 141 2.29 -13.40 21.81
C HIS A 141 2.22 -13.86 23.27
N ILE A 142 1.42 -13.19 24.10
CA ILE A 142 1.11 -13.61 25.47
C ILE A 142 0.05 -14.71 25.51
N ASP A 143 -0.68 -14.92 24.42
CA ASP A 143 -1.70 -15.97 24.31
C ASP A 143 -1.02 -17.28 23.92
N GLU A 144 -1.18 -18.32 24.75
CA GLU A 144 -0.60 -19.65 24.46
C GLU A 144 -1.29 -20.32 23.26
N GLU A 145 -2.61 -20.15 23.17
CA GLU A 145 -3.43 -20.73 22.11
C GLU A 145 -3.60 -19.76 20.94
N GLN A 146 -3.63 -20.31 19.73
CA GLN A 146 -3.92 -19.51 18.54
C GLN A 146 -5.31 -18.92 18.60
N GLN A 147 -5.40 -17.62 18.33
CA GLN A 147 -6.66 -16.89 18.29
C GLN A 147 -7.50 -17.36 17.10
N ASP A 148 -8.78 -17.63 17.35
CA ASP A 148 -9.74 -17.87 16.27
C ASP A 148 -10.02 -16.56 15.52
N ILE A 149 -9.70 -16.56 14.22
CA ILE A 149 -9.84 -15.40 13.34
C ILE A 149 -11.29 -14.90 13.35
N ALA A 150 -12.31 -15.76 13.46
CA ALA A 150 -13.70 -15.34 13.42
C ALA A 150 -14.09 -14.49 14.64
N THR A 151 -13.57 -14.83 15.82
CA THR A 151 -13.97 -14.25 17.12
C THR A 151 -12.96 -13.26 17.70
N ALA A 152 -11.74 -13.20 17.15
CA ALA A 152 -10.71 -12.25 17.58
C ALA A 152 -11.18 -10.79 17.48
N PHE A 153 -10.63 -9.94 18.35
CA PHE A 153 -11.01 -8.53 18.44
C PHE A 153 -10.37 -7.68 17.33
N TRP A 154 -11.13 -6.71 16.80
CA TRP A 154 -10.64 -5.75 15.81
C TRP A 154 -9.99 -4.55 16.51
N PHE A 155 -8.66 -4.49 16.49
CA PHE A 155 -7.94 -3.35 17.04
C PHE A 155 -7.88 -2.21 16.02
N PRO A 156 -8.16 -0.95 16.40
CA PRO A 156 -8.01 0.19 15.52
C PRO A 156 -6.53 0.41 15.19
N GLN A 157 -6.27 0.67 13.92
CA GLN A 157 -4.97 1.06 13.41
C GLN A 157 -5.06 2.49 12.85
N PRO A 158 -4.42 3.48 13.49
CA PRO A 158 -4.43 4.85 13.02
C PRO A 158 -3.74 4.94 11.66
N GLN A 159 -4.32 5.74 10.77
CA GLN A 159 -3.71 6.07 9.48
C GLN A 159 -2.82 7.30 9.62
N CYS A 160 -1.62 7.25 9.05
CA CYS A 160 -0.72 8.38 9.01
C CYS A 160 -1.15 9.39 7.93
N PHE A 161 -0.97 10.69 8.22
CA PHE A 161 -1.16 11.77 7.24
C PHE A 161 -2.53 11.77 6.55
N THR A 162 -3.62 11.70 7.32
CA THR A 162 -4.98 11.85 6.78
C THR A 162 -5.42 13.31 6.82
N ALA A 163 -5.95 13.81 5.70
CA ALA A 163 -6.38 15.20 5.60
C ALA A 163 -7.91 15.33 5.52
N GLY A 164 -8.68 14.60 6.35
CA GLY A 164 -10.15 14.76 6.51
C GLY A 164 -11.03 14.45 5.28
N SER A 165 -10.51 14.58 4.06
CA SER A 165 -11.12 14.36 2.76
C SER A 165 -10.33 13.27 2.04
N ASP A 166 -10.87 12.04 1.95
CA ASP A 166 -10.53 10.89 1.08
C ASP A 166 -9.07 10.66 0.63
N SER A 167 -8.12 11.25 1.34
CA SER A 167 -6.71 11.34 0.99
C SER A 167 -5.90 11.12 2.26
N GLY A 168 -4.94 10.22 2.14
CA GLY A 168 -4.04 9.90 3.22
C GLY A 168 -3.07 8.80 2.86
N PHE A 169 -2.02 8.67 3.67
CA PHE A 169 -1.01 7.65 3.48
C PHE A 169 -1.46 6.35 4.16
N CYS A 170 -2.11 5.49 3.38
CA CYS A 170 -2.67 4.23 3.88
C CYS A 170 -1.74 3.06 3.56
N ILE A 171 -0.90 2.67 4.52
CA ILE A 171 -0.17 1.40 4.51
C ILE A 171 -0.77 0.51 5.58
N MET A 172 -1.27 -0.64 5.18
CA MET A 172 -1.75 -1.67 6.09
C MET A 172 -0.72 -2.80 6.16
N PRO A 173 -0.53 -3.42 7.33
CA PRO A 173 0.32 -4.59 7.45
C PRO A 173 -0.31 -5.77 6.73
N GLU A 174 0.47 -6.82 6.59
CA GLU A 174 0.05 -8.07 6.00
C GLU A 174 -0.13 -9.15 7.04
N ARG A 175 -0.89 -10.18 6.67
CA ARG A 175 -1.04 -11.37 7.51
C ARG A 175 0.32 -12.02 7.73
N GLY A 176 0.66 -12.24 9.00
CA GLY A 176 1.95 -12.76 9.42
C GLY A 176 2.94 -11.68 9.88
N ASP A 177 2.66 -10.40 9.61
CA ASP A 177 3.49 -9.31 10.14
C ASP A 177 3.41 -9.26 11.66
N THR A 178 4.51 -8.89 12.29
CA THR A 178 4.54 -8.62 13.72
C THR A 178 4.23 -7.16 13.95
N MET A 179 3.26 -6.83 14.79
CA MET A 179 2.88 -5.46 15.15
C MET A 179 2.83 -5.31 16.68
N ARG A 180 2.68 -4.08 17.17
CA ARG A 180 2.54 -3.79 18.60
C ARG A 180 1.18 -3.17 18.90
N LEU A 181 0.44 -3.73 19.84
CA LEU A 181 -0.79 -3.16 20.39
C LEU A 181 -0.44 -2.25 21.57
N HIS A 182 -0.65 -0.95 21.46
CA HIS A 182 -0.29 0.04 22.46
C HIS A 182 -1.48 0.47 23.31
N PHE A 183 -1.24 0.65 24.61
CA PHE A 183 -2.22 1.11 25.59
C PHE A 183 -1.78 2.46 26.17
N PRO A 184 -2.27 3.61 25.66
CA PRO A 184 -1.90 4.93 26.17
C PRO A 184 -2.29 5.15 27.64
N THR A 185 -3.38 4.50 28.09
CA THR A 185 -3.87 4.64 29.45
C THR A 185 -4.02 3.28 30.13
N LYS A 186 -4.55 3.30 31.35
CA LYS A 186 -4.84 2.09 32.13
C LYS A 186 -6.15 1.42 31.71
N ASP A 187 -6.96 2.06 30.85
CA ASP A 187 -8.19 1.48 30.32
C ASP A 187 -7.88 0.69 29.05
N GLU A 188 -8.05 -0.63 29.11
CA GLU A 188 -7.83 -1.55 27.99
C GLU A 188 -8.69 -1.22 26.76
N THR A 189 -9.78 -0.47 26.92
CA THR A 189 -10.61 -0.03 25.78
C THR A 189 -9.96 1.10 24.98
N GLU A 190 -9.01 1.82 25.57
CA GLU A 190 -8.20 2.83 24.89
C GLU A 190 -6.91 2.18 24.42
N HIS A 191 -6.93 1.66 23.20
CA HIS A 191 -5.80 0.95 22.60
C HIS A 191 -5.73 1.23 21.09
N TYR A 192 -4.55 1.04 20.50
CA TYR A 192 -4.38 1.08 19.05
C TYR A 192 -3.10 0.39 18.62
N ILE A 193 -3.04 0.00 17.35
CA ILE A 193 -1.86 -0.64 16.77
C ILE A 193 -0.81 0.42 16.40
N ILE A 194 0.44 0.14 16.72
CA ILE A 194 1.62 0.91 16.33
C ILE A 194 2.61 0.04 15.54
N CYS A 195 3.54 0.69 14.85
CA CYS A 195 4.54 0.04 14.00
C CYS A 195 5.42 -0.96 14.76
N SER A 196 5.90 -1.95 14.00
CA SER A 196 6.82 -2.99 14.45
C SER A 196 8.26 -2.50 14.60
N ASP A 197 9.00 -3.14 15.50
CA ASP A 197 10.45 -3.07 15.63
C ASP A 197 11.17 -4.29 15.03
N ASN A 198 10.43 -5.31 14.59
CA ASN A 198 10.96 -6.62 14.18
C ASN A 198 11.04 -6.81 12.66
N GLY A 199 11.42 -5.75 11.93
CA GLY A 199 11.78 -5.90 10.52
C GLY A 199 13.10 -6.65 10.41
N ASP A 200 13.05 -7.97 10.19
CA ASP A 200 14.21 -8.74 9.75
C ASP A 200 14.65 -8.22 8.39
N PHE A 201 15.54 -7.22 8.41
CA PHE A 201 16.03 -6.54 7.22
C PHE A 201 16.67 -7.53 6.23
N SER A 202 17.17 -8.68 6.71
CA SER A 202 17.71 -9.72 5.85
C SER A 202 16.64 -10.38 4.97
N LYS A 203 15.42 -10.57 5.48
CA LYS A 203 14.28 -11.07 4.68
C LYS A 203 13.82 -10.07 3.63
N LEU A 204 13.76 -8.78 4.00
CA LEU A 204 13.46 -7.71 3.05
C LEU A 204 14.53 -7.68 1.94
N LEU A 205 15.81 -7.70 2.32
CA LEU A 205 16.93 -7.66 1.38
C LEU A 205 16.95 -8.90 0.46
N ASN A 206 16.64 -10.08 0.97
CA ASN A 206 16.53 -11.30 0.17
C ASN A 206 15.38 -11.22 -0.84
N SER A 207 14.20 -10.73 -0.42
CA SER A 207 13.07 -10.51 -1.34
C SER A 207 13.38 -9.47 -2.41
N LEU A 208 14.13 -8.42 -2.07
CA LEU A 208 14.58 -7.41 -3.04
C LEU A 208 15.60 -8.01 -4.01
N ASN A 209 16.53 -8.84 -3.53
CA ASN A 209 17.52 -9.48 -4.38
C ASN A 209 16.93 -10.54 -5.33
N THR A 210 15.85 -11.23 -4.95
CA THR A 210 15.13 -12.15 -5.85
C THR A 210 14.36 -11.43 -6.96
N SER A 211 14.01 -10.15 -6.78
CA SER A 211 13.41 -9.31 -7.82
C SER A 211 14.40 -8.74 -8.83
N LYS A 212 15.72 -8.86 -8.57
CA LYS A 212 16.79 -8.45 -9.48
C LYS A 212 17.00 -9.51 -10.58
N GLY A 213 16.06 -9.58 -11.52
CA GLY A 213 16.24 -10.23 -12.83
C GLY A 213 17.08 -9.39 -13.80
N GLY A 214 17.35 -8.12 -13.47
CA GLY A 214 18.25 -7.23 -14.21
C GLY A 214 19.64 -7.16 -13.57
N LYS A 215 20.68 -6.89 -14.38
CA LYS A 215 22.06 -6.63 -13.92
C LYS A 215 22.04 -5.69 -12.71
N GLU A 216 22.79 -6.06 -11.68
CA GLU A 216 22.97 -5.24 -10.47
C GLU A 216 23.38 -3.82 -10.88
N PRO A 217 22.69 -2.75 -10.44
CA PRO A 217 23.21 -1.42 -10.64
C PRO A 217 24.57 -1.34 -9.94
N GLU A 218 25.57 -0.81 -10.64
CA GLU A 218 26.92 -0.66 -10.09
C GLU A 218 26.84 0.06 -8.74
N LYS A 219 27.51 -0.49 -7.72
CA LYS A 219 27.60 0.16 -6.40
C LYS A 219 28.21 1.54 -6.56
N VAL A 220 27.38 2.57 -6.54
CA VAL A 220 27.82 3.96 -6.55
C VAL A 220 28.57 4.22 -5.23
N ALA A 221 29.72 4.89 -5.33
CA ALA A 221 30.58 5.18 -4.18
C ALA A 221 29.83 6.03 -3.14
N LYS A 222 30.03 5.71 -1.84
CA LYS A 222 29.46 6.47 -0.71
C LYS A 222 29.75 7.97 -0.85
N VAL A 223 28.72 8.80 -0.75
CA VAL A 223 28.93 10.19 -0.33
C VAL A 223 29.40 10.16 1.12
N SER A 224 30.61 10.67 1.36
CA SER A 224 31.26 10.62 2.67
C SER A 224 30.41 11.32 3.73
N GLY A 225 30.01 10.60 4.80
CA GLY A 225 29.46 11.20 6.03
C GLY A 225 28.09 10.72 6.52
N SER A 226 27.32 9.91 5.78
CA SER A 226 26.01 9.43 6.25
C SER A 226 26.02 7.97 6.72
N ASN A 227 25.48 7.71 7.92
CA ASN A 227 25.29 6.36 8.49
C ASN A 227 23.95 5.70 8.13
N ALA A 228 23.11 6.33 7.30
CA ALA A 228 21.82 5.78 6.89
C ALA A 228 21.98 4.77 5.73
N PRO A 229 21.11 3.75 5.61
CA PRO A 229 21.13 2.86 4.45
C PRO A 229 20.93 3.68 3.17
N TYR A 230 21.88 3.51 2.24
CA TYR A 230 22.00 4.23 0.96
C TYR A 230 20.78 4.06 0.05
N GLU A 231 19.99 3.01 0.27
CA GLU A 231 18.86 2.65 -0.56
C GLU A 231 17.57 2.73 0.25
N LYS A 232 16.59 3.47 -0.27
CA LYS A 232 15.23 3.53 0.26
C LYS A 232 14.33 2.76 -0.69
N TYR A 233 13.59 1.81 -0.12
CA TYR A 233 12.67 0.96 -0.85
C TYR A 233 11.24 1.19 -0.37
N LEU A 234 10.31 1.20 -1.32
CA LEU A 234 8.89 1.01 -1.06
C LEU A 234 8.41 -0.11 -1.98
N THR A 235 8.10 -1.27 -1.42
CA THR A 235 7.70 -2.45 -2.19
C THR A 235 6.40 -3.04 -1.67
N THR A 236 5.72 -3.73 -2.58
CA THR A 236 4.58 -4.60 -2.30
C THR A 236 5.05 -6.05 -2.17
N PRO A 237 4.23 -6.97 -1.62
CA PRO A 237 4.54 -8.41 -1.60
C PRO A 237 4.74 -9.01 -2.97
N GLY A 238 4.05 -8.45 -3.96
CA GLY A 238 4.21 -8.79 -5.37
C GLY A 238 5.53 -8.28 -5.96
N GLN A 239 6.45 -7.73 -5.17
CA GLN A 239 7.75 -7.21 -5.61
C GLN A 239 7.64 -6.10 -6.66
N LYS A 240 6.53 -5.36 -6.67
CA LYS A 240 6.42 -4.08 -7.38
C LYS A 240 6.86 -2.99 -6.43
N GLY A 241 7.56 -1.97 -6.92
CA GLY A 241 8.00 -0.92 -6.02
C GLY A 241 8.80 0.20 -6.62
N MET A 242 9.38 0.96 -5.70
CA MET A 242 10.18 2.15 -5.93
C MET A 242 11.51 2.03 -5.18
N LEU A 243 12.59 2.43 -5.84
CA LEU A 243 13.94 2.50 -5.29
C LEU A 243 14.46 3.93 -5.44
N LEU A 244 14.95 4.50 -4.33
CA LEU A 244 15.69 5.75 -4.30
C LEU A 244 17.07 5.51 -3.69
N ASN A 245 18.12 5.89 -4.40
CA ASN A 245 19.48 5.94 -3.88
C ASN A 245 20.20 7.19 -4.42
N ASP A 246 21.47 7.43 -4.06
CA ASP A 246 22.13 8.71 -4.42
C ASP A 246 22.39 8.88 -5.92
N GLY A 247 22.25 7.83 -6.75
CA GLY A 247 22.48 7.90 -8.19
C GLY A 247 21.27 7.58 -9.06
N MET A 248 20.15 7.14 -8.46
CA MET A 248 19.04 6.57 -9.21
C MET A 248 17.69 6.72 -8.50
N VAL A 249 16.67 7.00 -9.32
CA VAL A 249 15.25 6.78 -8.98
C VAL A 249 14.68 5.76 -9.96
N LYS A 250 14.10 4.67 -9.43
CA LYS A 250 13.52 3.60 -10.25
C LYS A 250 12.12 3.22 -9.76
N TYR A 251 11.20 3.08 -10.71
CA TYR A 251 9.90 2.43 -10.53
C TYR A 251 9.89 1.14 -11.34
N HIS A 252 9.42 0.05 -10.74
CA HIS A 252 9.41 -1.26 -11.39
C HIS A 252 8.19 -2.10 -11.02
N THR A 253 7.83 -2.96 -11.97
CA THR A 253 6.93 -4.09 -11.76
C THR A 253 7.73 -5.34 -11.38
N THR A 254 7.02 -6.41 -11.03
CA THR A 254 7.59 -7.69 -10.64
C THR A 254 8.62 -8.18 -11.68
N GLY A 255 9.85 -8.43 -11.23
CA GLY A 255 10.92 -8.95 -12.08
C GLY A 255 11.44 -7.96 -13.14
N ASP A 256 11.21 -6.65 -12.97
CA ASP A 256 11.64 -5.61 -13.90
C ASP A 256 11.05 -5.71 -15.33
N ILE A 257 9.97 -6.47 -15.52
CA ILE A 257 9.26 -6.65 -16.81
C ILE A 257 8.82 -5.29 -17.43
N SER A 258 8.56 -4.31 -16.57
CA SER A 258 8.35 -2.92 -16.97
C SER A 258 8.94 -2.00 -15.93
N SER A 259 9.68 -0.97 -16.38
CA SER A 259 10.40 -0.06 -15.50
C SER A 259 10.54 1.35 -16.08
N ILE A 260 10.65 2.32 -15.17
CA ILE A 260 11.08 3.69 -15.46
C ILE A 260 12.26 3.98 -14.54
N GLN A 261 13.40 4.36 -15.12
CA GLN A 261 14.62 4.64 -14.38
C GLN A 261 15.21 5.98 -14.80
N MET A 262 15.63 6.76 -13.81
CA MET A 262 16.40 7.98 -13.97
C MET A 262 17.73 7.77 -13.25
N GLU A 263 18.84 7.97 -13.96
CA GLU A 263 20.19 7.78 -13.42
C GLU A 263 21.06 9.01 -13.68
N ASP A 264 21.73 9.47 -12.63
CA ASP A 264 22.56 10.67 -12.68
C ASP A 264 23.73 10.50 -13.67
N GLY A 265 23.82 11.44 -14.61
CA GLY A 265 24.85 11.41 -15.67
C GLY A 265 24.63 10.38 -16.79
N LYS A 266 23.66 9.46 -16.67
CA LYS A 266 23.34 8.47 -17.72
C LYS A 266 22.00 8.72 -18.43
N GLY A 267 21.05 9.38 -17.78
CA GLY A 267 19.80 9.83 -18.38
C GLY A 267 18.56 9.07 -17.91
N ILE A 268 17.54 8.98 -18.76
CA ILE A 268 16.22 8.41 -18.44
C ILE A 268 15.95 7.23 -19.38
N SER A 269 15.50 6.11 -18.83
CA SER A 269 15.06 4.94 -19.58
C SER A 269 13.64 4.51 -19.19
N ILE A 270 12.87 4.09 -20.20
CA ILE A 270 11.54 3.50 -20.05
C ILE A 270 11.58 2.18 -20.81
N SER A 271 11.25 1.08 -20.13
CA SER A 271 11.23 -0.26 -20.73
C SER A 271 9.95 -1.00 -20.38
N SER A 272 9.48 -1.83 -21.31
CA SER A 272 8.36 -2.75 -21.09
C SER A 272 8.44 -3.90 -22.09
N ASP A 273 8.09 -5.11 -21.64
CA ASP A 273 7.80 -6.24 -22.53
C ASP A 273 6.45 -6.09 -23.26
N GLY A 274 5.60 -5.16 -22.80
CA GLY A 274 4.33 -4.81 -23.42
C GLY A 274 4.39 -3.49 -24.19
N ASN A 275 3.21 -2.98 -24.56
CA ASN A 275 3.09 -1.71 -25.28
C ASN A 275 3.42 -0.52 -24.38
N ILE A 276 4.10 0.49 -24.94
CA ILE A 276 4.24 1.82 -24.36
C ILE A 276 3.37 2.78 -25.17
N GLU A 277 2.30 3.30 -24.55
CA GLU A 277 1.38 4.25 -25.17
C GLU A 277 1.55 5.64 -24.56
N ILE A 278 1.68 6.68 -25.40
CA ILE A 278 1.82 8.08 -24.98
C ILE A 278 0.64 8.88 -25.56
N LEU A 279 -0.28 9.29 -24.68
CA LEU A 279 -1.48 10.03 -25.05
C LEU A 279 -1.37 11.48 -24.55
N ALA A 280 -1.36 12.45 -25.47
CA ALA A 280 -1.32 13.87 -25.16
C ALA A 280 -1.92 14.70 -26.30
N ASN A 281 -2.34 15.94 -26.01
CA ASN A 281 -2.78 16.86 -27.06
C ASN A 281 -1.65 17.21 -28.04
N ASN A 282 -0.43 17.40 -27.54
CA ASN A 282 0.76 17.66 -28.34
C ASN A 282 1.94 16.88 -27.74
N ILE A 283 2.76 16.25 -28.58
CA ILE A 283 4.01 15.60 -28.19
C ILE A 283 5.15 16.27 -28.98
N ASN A 284 6.09 16.89 -28.28
CA ASN A 284 7.24 17.55 -28.88
C ASN A 284 8.53 16.80 -28.53
N LEU A 285 9.22 16.24 -29.52
CA LEU A 285 10.50 15.57 -29.35
C LEU A 285 11.62 16.43 -29.95
N LYS A 286 12.56 16.87 -29.11
CA LYS A 286 13.72 17.67 -29.52
C LYS A 286 15.01 17.02 -29.02
N ALA A 287 15.96 16.80 -29.90
CA ALA A 287 17.28 16.28 -29.57
C ALA A 287 18.35 17.25 -30.09
N GLY A 288 19.36 17.56 -29.27
CA GLY A 288 20.42 18.49 -29.64
C GLY A 288 21.40 17.94 -30.68
N ALA A 289 21.53 16.62 -30.78
CA ALA A 289 22.43 15.97 -31.74
C ALA A 289 21.69 14.97 -32.63
N LYS A 290 20.94 14.02 -32.04
CA LYS A 290 20.30 12.95 -32.80
C LYS A 290 19.02 12.45 -32.13
N LEU A 291 17.98 12.24 -32.93
CA LEU A 291 16.80 11.46 -32.58
C LEU A 291 16.86 10.12 -33.31
N ASN A 292 16.85 9.01 -32.56
CA ASN A 292 16.85 7.65 -33.12
C ASN A 292 15.48 7.00 -32.88
N ILE A 293 14.87 6.45 -33.93
CA ILE A 293 13.64 5.64 -33.86
C ILE A 293 13.93 4.33 -34.61
N THR A 294 13.79 3.20 -33.91
CA THR A 294 14.11 1.88 -34.44
C THR A 294 12.99 0.91 -34.09
N ALA A 295 12.59 0.07 -35.05
CA ALA A 295 11.64 -1.01 -34.83
C ALA A 295 12.10 -2.28 -35.57
N GLY A 296 11.73 -3.45 -35.04
CA GLY A 296 12.10 -4.73 -35.67
C GLY A 296 11.26 -5.11 -36.89
N LYS A 297 10.10 -4.47 -37.10
CA LYS A 297 9.18 -4.80 -38.21
C LYS A 297 8.72 -3.58 -39.00
N LYS A 298 8.12 -2.60 -38.31
CA LYS A 298 7.48 -1.44 -38.95
C LYS A 298 7.58 -0.21 -38.05
N ILE A 299 7.85 0.94 -38.65
CA ILE A 299 7.64 2.27 -38.08
C ILE A 299 6.51 2.92 -38.88
N GLU A 300 5.45 3.37 -38.22
CA GLU A 300 4.28 3.99 -38.85
C GLU A 300 3.95 5.30 -38.16
N ILE A 301 3.80 6.36 -38.98
CA ILE A 301 3.34 7.68 -38.56
C ILE A 301 2.09 7.97 -39.37
N SER A 302 0.94 8.10 -38.70
CA SER A 302 -0.33 8.34 -39.38
C SER A 302 -1.14 9.44 -38.72
N CYS A 303 -1.90 10.15 -39.53
CA CYS A 303 -2.99 11.03 -39.12
C CYS A 303 -4.22 10.73 -39.97
N ILE A 304 -5.33 11.45 -39.77
CA ILE A 304 -6.63 11.16 -40.41
C ILE A 304 -6.51 11.00 -41.95
N GLY A 305 -5.69 11.81 -42.61
CA GLY A 305 -5.57 11.82 -44.07
C GLY A 305 -4.20 11.45 -44.64
N SER A 306 -3.15 11.36 -43.80
CA SER A 306 -1.77 11.21 -44.26
C SER A 306 -1.05 10.10 -43.50
N SER A 307 -0.10 9.44 -44.15
CA SER A 307 0.69 8.37 -43.54
C SER A 307 2.12 8.33 -44.09
N MET A 308 3.06 7.96 -43.22
CA MET A 308 4.44 7.60 -43.54
C MET A 308 4.74 6.24 -42.91
N ILE A 309 5.20 5.29 -43.72
CA ILE A 309 5.49 3.91 -43.30
C ILE A 309 6.90 3.53 -43.72
N ILE A 310 7.64 2.91 -42.79
CA ILE A 310 8.91 2.23 -43.02
C ILE A 310 8.72 0.80 -42.54
N ASP A 311 8.79 -0.19 -43.44
CA ASP A 311 8.69 -1.61 -43.13
C ASP A 311 9.91 -2.40 -43.62
N GLY A 312 10.11 -3.60 -43.09
CA GLY A 312 11.22 -4.48 -43.44
C GLY A 312 11.00 -5.33 -44.70
N GLU A 313 9.92 -5.09 -45.45
CA GLU A 313 9.61 -5.80 -46.70
C GLU A 313 10.16 -5.00 -47.89
N GLY A 314 11.46 -5.16 -48.14
CA GLY A 314 12.21 -4.45 -49.19
C GLY A 314 12.75 -3.08 -48.74
N ASP A 315 13.70 -2.52 -49.50
CA ASP A 315 14.25 -1.16 -49.27
C ASP A 315 13.22 -0.09 -49.69
N ARG A 316 12.01 -0.11 -49.11
CA ARG A 316 10.89 0.72 -49.54
C ARG A 316 10.43 1.67 -48.44
N ILE A 317 10.19 2.92 -48.83
CA ILE A 317 9.57 3.94 -47.98
C ILE A 317 8.27 4.37 -48.67
N ASP A 318 7.12 4.06 -48.05
CA ASP A 318 5.82 4.43 -48.57
C ASP A 318 5.35 5.76 -47.96
N LYS A 319 5.04 6.74 -48.82
CA LYS A 319 4.60 8.08 -48.43
C LYS A 319 3.27 8.40 -49.11
N LYS A 320 2.26 8.81 -48.33
CA LYS A 320 0.98 9.30 -48.84
C LYS A 320 0.59 10.56 -48.09
N ALA A 321 0.87 11.71 -48.70
CA ALA A 321 0.49 13.04 -48.24
C ALA A 321 0.58 14.04 -49.41
N PRO A 322 -0.18 15.15 -49.39
CA PRO A 322 0.00 16.26 -50.34
C PRO A 322 1.37 16.92 -50.18
N ASP A 323 1.80 17.15 -48.93
CA ASP A 323 3.10 17.71 -48.57
C ASP A 323 3.64 17.03 -47.30
N ILE A 324 4.95 16.76 -47.26
CA ILE A 324 5.68 16.32 -46.06
C ILE A 324 6.79 17.35 -45.81
N PHE A 325 6.66 18.13 -44.74
CA PHE A 325 7.65 19.14 -44.37
C PHE A 325 8.66 18.57 -43.38
N PHE A 326 9.92 18.42 -43.82
CA PHE A 326 11.06 18.25 -42.93
C PHE A 326 11.72 19.61 -42.76
N ASP A 327 11.37 20.32 -41.68
CA ASP A 327 11.99 21.59 -41.37
C ASP A 327 13.18 21.36 -40.43
N SER A 328 14.34 21.86 -40.83
CA SER A 328 15.52 21.94 -39.98
C SER A 328 15.80 23.41 -39.75
N PRO A 329 15.97 23.87 -38.50
CA PRO A 329 16.38 25.25 -38.24
C PRO A 329 17.77 25.60 -38.81
N GLU A 330 18.52 24.60 -39.29
CA GLU A 330 19.82 24.74 -39.98
C GLU A 330 19.69 24.81 -41.50
N ASN A 331 18.48 24.63 -42.07
CA ASN A 331 18.28 24.81 -43.51
C ASN A 331 18.35 26.29 -43.87
N VAL A 332 19.54 26.77 -44.24
CA VAL A 332 19.71 28.10 -44.83
C VAL A 332 19.06 28.09 -46.21
N ILE A 333 18.12 29.01 -46.45
CA ILE A 333 17.61 29.28 -47.81
C ILE A 333 18.78 29.83 -48.61
N VAL A 334 19.37 29.00 -49.46
CA VAL A 334 20.39 29.42 -50.42
C VAL A 334 19.64 29.87 -51.67
N ASP A 335 19.80 31.14 -52.03
CA ASP A 335 19.29 31.68 -53.29
C ASP A 335 20.19 31.14 -54.41
N VAL A 336 19.80 29.98 -54.97
CA VAL A 336 20.57 29.36 -56.04
C VAL A 336 20.20 30.06 -57.35
N PRO A 337 21.17 30.63 -58.08
CA PRO A 337 20.91 31.23 -59.38
C PRO A 337 20.22 30.24 -60.32
N VAL A 338 19.22 30.70 -61.08
CA VAL A 338 18.40 29.84 -61.98
C VAL A 338 19.27 29.04 -62.95
N ASP A 339 20.36 29.64 -63.42
CA ASP A 339 21.38 29.02 -64.27
C ASP A 339 22.14 27.85 -63.61
N ALA A 340 22.35 27.89 -62.29
CA ALA A 340 22.95 26.78 -61.55
C ALA A 340 21.96 25.62 -61.34
N ILE A 341 20.66 25.92 -61.20
CA ILE A 341 19.60 24.92 -61.15
C ILE A 341 19.46 24.22 -62.50
N GLU A 342 19.44 24.98 -63.60
CA GLU A 342 19.39 24.45 -64.96
C GLU A 342 20.61 23.55 -65.27
N GLN A 343 21.82 23.94 -64.84
CA GLN A 343 23.02 23.11 -64.99
C GLN A 343 22.94 21.80 -64.18
N LEU A 344 22.39 21.85 -62.96
CA LEU A 344 22.23 20.66 -62.12
C LEU A 344 21.20 19.69 -62.69
N PHE A 345 20.07 20.20 -63.20
CA PHE A 345 19.09 19.39 -63.91
C PHE A 345 19.65 18.83 -65.22
N ALA A 346 20.43 19.62 -65.96
CA ALA A 346 21.11 19.15 -67.17
C ALA A 346 22.14 18.06 -66.86
N SER A 347 22.90 18.17 -65.76
CA SER A 347 23.88 17.15 -65.37
C SER A 347 23.19 15.86 -64.92
N GLN A 348 22.11 15.93 -64.13
CA GLN A 348 21.33 14.76 -63.76
C GLN A 348 20.64 14.11 -64.97
N ALA A 349 20.14 14.92 -65.91
CA ALA A 349 19.55 14.39 -67.15
C ALA A 349 20.62 13.68 -68.01
N ALA A 350 21.85 14.20 -68.05
CA ALA A 350 22.98 13.55 -68.72
C ALA A 350 23.38 12.24 -68.02
N GLU A 351 23.43 12.19 -66.69
CA GLU A 351 23.67 10.96 -65.93
C GLU A 351 22.58 9.91 -66.14
N ARG A 352 21.30 10.30 -66.16
CA ARG A 352 20.17 9.39 -66.49
C ARG A 352 20.24 8.86 -67.92
N LYS A 353 20.74 9.65 -68.87
CA LYS A 353 20.99 9.19 -70.25
C LYS A 353 22.19 8.24 -70.33
N ALA A 354 23.15 8.34 -69.41
CA ALA A 354 24.32 7.47 -69.35
C ALA A 354 24.06 6.14 -68.59
N SER A 355 23.03 6.07 -67.75
CA SER A 355 22.68 4.83 -67.03
C SER A 355 22.03 3.82 -67.96
N VAL A 356 22.76 2.75 -68.29
CA VAL A 356 22.23 1.57 -69.00
C VAL A 356 21.39 0.77 -68.00
N LEU A 357 20.24 0.25 -68.42
CA LEU A 357 19.45 -0.68 -67.59
C LEU A 357 20.32 -1.88 -67.17
N GLU A 358 20.46 -2.10 -65.87
CA GLU A 358 21.21 -3.24 -65.33
C GLU A 358 20.36 -4.49 -65.15
N PHE A 359 19.03 -4.34 -65.11
CA PHE A 359 18.06 -5.41 -64.90
C PHE A 359 16.85 -5.26 -65.83
N THR A 360 16.23 -6.37 -66.19
CA THR A 360 14.94 -6.43 -66.90
C THR A 360 13.76 -6.15 -65.95
N PRO A 361 12.53 -5.88 -66.44
CA PRO A 361 11.34 -5.71 -65.61
C PRO A 361 11.02 -6.91 -64.70
N ASP A 362 11.49 -8.10 -65.07
CA ASP A 362 11.37 -9.34 -64.30
C ASP A 362 12.57 -9.56 -63.35
N GLU A 363 13.32 -8.51 -63.03
CA GLU A 363 14.47 -8.49 -62.11
C GLU A 363 15.67 -9.38 -62.53
N ILE A 364 15.74 -9.80 -63.78
CA ILE A 364 16.90 -10.55 -64.31
C ILE A 364 17.99 -9.58 -64.72
N ARG A 365 19.22 -9.78 -64.22
CA ARG A 365 20.39 -8.96 -64.55
C ARG A 365 20.75 -9.07 -66.03
N ILE A 366 20.96 -7.93 -66.69
CA ILE A 366 21.43 -7.87 -68.07
C ILE A 366 22.96 -8.06 -68.05
N THR A 367 23.42 -9.16 -68.63
CA THR A 367 24.83 -9.52 -68.77
C THR A 367 25.24 -9.47 -70.24
N ALA A 368 26.55 -9.54 -70.53
CA ALA A 368 27.05 -9.57 -71.90
C ALA A 368 26.54 -10.79 -72.70
N GLU A 369 26.10 -11.84 -72.02
CA GLU A 369 25.66 -13.12 -72.59
C GLU A 369 24.18 -13.13 -72.97
N ASN A 370 23.32 -12.43 -72.20
CA ASN A 370 21.87 -12.38 -72.45
C ASN A 370 21.37 -11.06 -73.08
N LYS A 371 22.22 -10.04 -73.22
CA LYS A 371 21.84 -8.73 -73.80
C LYS A 371 21.35 -8.75 -75.26
N PHE A 372 21.54 -9.87 -75.97
CA PHE A 372 21.10 -10.08 -77.35
C PHE A 372 19.97 -11.11 -77.48
N ASP A 373 19.34 -11.50 -76.36
CA ASP A 373 18.05 -12.17 -76.41
C ASP A 373 17.04 -11.23 -77.10
N ASP A 374 16.28 -11.73 -78.08
CA ASP A 374 15.33 -10.94 -78.87
C ASP A 374 14.34 -10.17 -77.97
N GLY A 375 13.96 -10.74 -76.81
CA GLY A 375 13.09 -10.08 -75.84
C GLY A 375 13.76 -8.89 -75.13
N ILE A 376 15.01 -9.05 -74.71
CA ILE A 376 15.79 -7.99 -74.05
C ILE A 376 16.20 -6.91 -75.06
N TYR A 377 16.57 -7.31 -76.27
CA TYR A 377 16.92 -6.39 -77.35
C TYR A 377 15.73 -5.50 -77.70
N GLN A 378 14.52 -6.07 -77.80
CA GLN A 378 13.34 -5.28 -78.12
C GLN A 378 12.93 -4.35 -76.99
N LEU A 379 13.10 -4.76 -75.74
CA LEU A 379 12.93 -3.87 -74.58
C LEU A 379 13.92 -2.70 -74.61
N LEU A 380 15.21 -2.97 -74.83
CA LEU A 380 16.24 -1.93 -74.92
C LEU A 380 16.01 -1.02 -76.13
N TYR A 381 15.52 -1.55 -77.24
CA TYR A 381 15.15 -0.78 -78.43
C TYR A 381 13.92 0.11 -78.20
N ASP A 382 12.88 -0.38 -77.53
CA ASP A 382 11.69 0.40 -77.19
C ASP A 382 11.99 1.51 -76.17
N VAL A 383 12.85 1.22 -75.20
CA VAL A 383 13.38 2.23 -74.27
C VAL A 383 14.19 3.27 -75.06
N TRP A 384 15.15 2.85 -75.88
CA TRP A 384 15.93 3.76 -76.72
C TRP A 384 15.02 4.61 -77.61
N LYS A 385 14.00 4.02 -78.25
CA LYS A 385 13.05 4.74 -79.10
C LYS A 385 12.19 5.75 -78.33
N LYS A 386 11.84 5.46 -77.07
CA LYS A 386 11.15 6.41 -76.18
C LYS A 386 12.06 7.51 -75.64
N THR A 387 13.32 7.20 -75.33
CA THR A 387 14.25 8.14 -74.68
C THR A 387 15.14 8.93 -75.64
N SER A 388 15.30 8.47 -76.89
CA SER A 388 16.03 9.17 -77.96
C SER A 388 15.16 10.13 -78.78
N GLY A 389 13.88 10.30 -78.42
CA GLY A 389 13.01 11.33 -78.99
C GLY A 389 13.63 12.71 -78.83
N GLU A 390 13.63 13.49 -79.93
CA GLU A 390 14.17 14.84 -79.98
C GLU A 390 13.61 15.68 -78.82
N TYR A 391 14.51 16.28 -78.05
CA TYR A 391 14.18 17.20 -76.96
C TYR A 391 13.58 18.48 -77.55
N ASP A 392 12.28 18.72 -77.35
CA ASP A 392 11.63 20.02 -77.62
C ASP A 392 11.50 20.81 -76.31
N PRO A 393 12.30 21.87 -76.10
CA PRO A 393 12.25 22.69 -74.89
C PRO A 393 10.94 23.47 -74.68
N LYS A 394 9.91 23.31 -75.54
CA LYS A 394 8.60 23.94 -75.37
C LYS A 394 7.62 23.19 -74.46
N ASP A 395 7.87 21.91 -74.18
CA ASP A 395 6.94 21.08 -73.39
C ASP A 395 7.18 21.17 -71.87
N ASP A 396 8.29 21.78 -71.44
CA ASP A 396 8.50 22.15 -70.04
C ASP A 396 7.91 23.54 -69.78
N LYS A 397 6.63 23.57 -69.36
CA LYS A 397 6.09 24.78 -68.71
C LYS A 397 6.46 24.75 -67.22
N PRO A 398 7.04 25.83 -66.67
CA PRO A 398 7.16 25.95 -65.22
C PRO A 398 5.77 25.91 -64.59
N ILE A 399 5.59 25.04 -63.61
CA ILE A 399 4.47 25.12 -62.69
C ILE A 399 4.79 26.33 -61.80
N VAL A 400 3.95 27.37 -61.88
CA VAL A 400 3.99 28.54 -60.99
C VAL A 400 3.53 28.13 -59.60
#